data_AF-A0AAV0BC16-F1
#
_entry.id   AF-A0AAV0BC16-F1
#
_cell.length_a   1.000
_cell.length_b   1.000
_cell.length_c   1.000
_cell.angle_alpha   90.00
_cell.angle_beta   90.00
_cell.angle_gamma   90.00
#
_symmetry.space_group_name_H-M   'P 1'
#
loop_
_entity.id
_entity.type
_entity.pdbx_description
1 polymer ?
#
loop_
_entity_poly.entity_id
_entity_poly.type
_entity_poly.pdbx_seq_one_letter_code
_entity_poly.pdbx_strand_id
1 'polypeptide(L)'
;MITKFKFFLRNKNILINVKSNLRVTINFRAISTIKNHQWNLSSLSPKISEKEPVNSLSVCHKINTQAAEFLTLENINNTKYFEFEKDHNEFNNQRPIEERYDPKDFILYPNFISDGSEQDLFLRFLLYQLDLKLKPKRNKNRVVLKRNDSSDSDDKKIDVLKNSDEEFKSKKEIFLEEIFYKFEEGHFDRVITNYREIQIDEEQLRNPRVLNKNFNDESKVIENILDRLNEKFYEALLFSKILNRSREKDGEEGKAVNETIRKMEEPLKHILHLSSSGKIKSHLDNIDSSGSIIIGLSLGNKRVMRLSYPGDYNDSNDYRSNPGGREVSKNDIKVLLPPGSLYVQRDSVRYKLEHSIESSDIFNGS
;
A
#
# COMPACT_ATOMS: atom_id res chain seq x y z
N MET A 1 -31.78 28.96 -1.47
CA MET A 1 -32.62 29.63 -2.47
C MET A 1 -33.26 28.54 -3.34
N ILE A 2 -34.58 28.52 -3.44
CA ILE A 2 -35.37 27.49 -4.15
C ILE A 2 -35.30 27.73 -5.65
N THR A 3 -35.10 26.69 -6.46
CA THR A 3 -35.91 26.49 -7.67
C THR A 3 -36.06 25.01 -7.99
N LYS A 4 -37.30 24.53 -7.98
CA LYS A 4 -37.77 23.28 -8.59
C LYS A 4 -38.06 23.53 -10.07
N PHE A 5 -37.78 22.53 -10.93
CA PHE A 5 -38.60 22.26 -12.11
C PHE A 5 -38.75 20.74 -12.28
N LYS A 6 -39.92 20.33 -12.80
CA LYS A 6 -40.32 18.94 -13.09
C LYS A 6 -41.01 18.97 -14.45
N PHE A 7 -40.69 18.06 -15.38
CA PHE A 7 -41.64 17.22 -16.14
C PHE A 7 -41.01 16.22 -17.14
N PHE A 8 -41.63 15.03 -17.16
CA PHE A 8 -41.77 13.91 -18.12
C PHE A 8 -40.64 13.01 -18.68
N LEU A 9 -41.00 11.70 -18.69
CA LEU A 9 -40.33 10.47 -19.19
C LEU A 9 -40.38 10.33 -20.73
N ARG A 10 -39.26 9.99 -21.38
CA ARG A 10 -38.96 8.73 -22.14
C ARG A 10 -37.72 8.93 -23.03
N ASN A 11 -36.90 7.88 -23.09
CA ASN A 11 -35.76 7.64 -23.98
C ASN A 11 -34.45 8.41 -23.74
N LYS A 12 -33.41 7.59 -23.55
CA LYS A 12 -31.96 7.79 -23.63
C LYS A 12 -31.49 9.21 -23.91
N ASN A 13 -30.82 9.79 -22.93
CA ASN A 13 -29.40 10.14 -23.00
C ASN A 13 -28.96 10.57 -21.60
N ILE A 14 -28.14 9.74 -20.95
CA ILE A 14 -27.40 10.16 -19.78
C ILE A 14 -25.95 10.31 -20.23
N LEU A 15 -25.50 11.57 -20.32
CA LEU A 15 -24.08 11.88 -20.29
C LEU A 15 -23.68 11.86 -18.81
N ILE A 16 -23.09 10.77 -18.35
CA ILE A 16 -22.41 10.75 -17.05
C ILE A 16 -20.95 11.03 -17.32
N ASN A 17 -20.49 12.21 -16.93
CA ASN A 17 -19.06 12.48 -16.85
C ASN A 17 -18.56 11.97 -15.50
N VAL A 18 -18.19 10.69 -15.44
CA VAL A 18 -17.52 10.11 -14.26
C VAL A 18 -16.01 10.21 -14.47
N LYS A 19 -15.35 11.05 -13.68
CA LYS A 19 -13.93 10.92 -13.40
C LYS A 19 -13.78 9.84 -12.32
N SER A 20 -13.34 8.65 -12.70
CA SER A 20 -13.08 7.56 -11.76
C SER A 20 -11.69 7.73 -11.12
N ASN A 21 -11.67 7.83 -9.79
CA ASN A 21 -10.45 7.97 -8.97
C ASN A 21 -10.28 6.73 -8.08
N LEU A 22 -10.16 5.54 -8.66
CA LEU A 22 -10.04 4.27 -7.93
C LEU A 22 -8.57 3.86 -7.67
N ARG A 23 -8.29 3.23 -6.52
CA ARG A 23 -6.92 2.84 -6.10
C ARG A 23 -6.91 1.57 -5.24
N VAL A 24 -6.00 0.65 -5.55
CA VAL A 24 -5.70 -0.52 -4.71
C VAL A 24 -4.35 -0.32 -4.01
N THR A 25 -4.29 -0.61 -2.72
CA THR A 25 -3.05 -0.60 -1.93
C THR A 25 -2.87 -1.99 -1.32
N ILE A 26 -1.67 -2.58 -1.44
CA ILE A 26 -1.30 -3.76 -0.65
C ILE A 26 -0.43 -3.29 0.49
N ASN A 27 -0.76 -3.66 1.74
CA ASN A 27 0.17 -3.48 2.84
C ASN A 27 0.74 -4.81 3.35
N PHE A 28 2.02 -4.80 3.74
CA PHE A 28 2.73 -5.91 4.38
C PHE A 28 3.02 -5.54 5.85
N ARG A 29 2.87 -6.50 6.79
CA ARG A 29 2.96 -6.30 8.26
C ARG A 29 3.63 -7.49 8.97
N ALA A 30 4.47 -7.34 9.98
CA ALA A 30 4.89 -8.48 10.84
C ALA A 30 4.04 -8.55 12.13
N ILE A 31 3.80 -9.72 12.73
CA ILE A 31 3.35 -9.80 14.14
C ILE A 31 4.57 -10.15 15.02
N SER A 32 4.49 -9.94 16.33
CA SER A 32 5.31 -10.70 17.28
C SER A 32 4.38 -11.31 18.33
N THR A 33 4.44 -12.63 18.54
CA THR A 33 3.79 -13.26 19.70
C THR A 33 4.83 -13.62 20.76
N ILE A 34 4.83 -12.90 21.89
CA ILE A 34 5.63 -13.29 23.07
C ILE A 34 4.93 -14.45 23.78
N LYS A 35 5.40 -15.68 23.54
CA LYS A 35 5.12 -16.81 24.44
C LYS A 35 6.35 -17.09 25.30
N ASN A 36 6.24 -16.83 26.59
CA ASN A 36 7.21 -17.27 27.59
C ASN A 36 7.25 -18.80 27.60
N HIS A 37 8.32 -19.40 27.12
CA HIS A 37 8.68 -20.79 27.39
C HIS A 37 10.11 -20.80 27.96
N GLN A 38 10.21 -21.10 29.24
CA GLN A 38 11.47 -21.49 29.87
C GLN A 38 11.89 -22.86 29.30
N TRP A 39 13.03 -22.90 28.62
CA TRP A 39 13.73 -24.15 28.33
C TRP A 39 14.99 -24.21 29.18
N ASN A 40 15.08 -25.30 29.94
CA ASN A 40 16.21 -25.62 30.81
C ASN A 40 17.30 -26.28 29.95
N LEU A 41 18.48 -25.64 29.84
CA LEU A 41 19.62 -26.16 29.10
C LEU A 41 20.65 -26.75 30.07
N SER A 42 20.54 -28.05 30.31
CA SER A 42 21.65 -28.85 30.82
C SER A 42 21.81 -30.10 29.98
N SER A 43 23.03 -30.33 29.53
CA SER A 43 23.52 -31.43 28.68
C SER A 43 23.29 -31.23 27.17
N LEU A 44 24.37 -30.88 26.47
CA LEU A 44 24.82 -31.52 25.23
C LEU A 44 26.11 -30.83 24.76
N SER A 45 27.25 -31.45 25.06
CA SER A 45 28.51 -31.21 24.37
C SER A 45 28.56 -32.12 23.14
N PRO A 46 28.85 -31.62 21.92
CA PRO A 46 29.28 -32.50 20.85
C PRO A 46 30.77 -32.35 20.55
N LYS A 47 31.45 -33.49 20.53
CA LYS A 47 32.76 -33.68 19.90
C LYS A 47 32.64 -33.32 18.41
N ILE A 48 33.55 -32.47 17.97
CA ILE A 48 33.70 -32.06 16.56
C ILE A 48 34.28 -33.26 15.79
N SER A 49 33.57 -33.68 14.74
CA SER A 49 34.02 -34.63 13.74
C SER A 49 33.87 -33.95 12.38
N GLU A 50 34.99 -33.70 11.72
CA GLU A 50 35.09 -33.16 10.36
C GLU A 50 34.41 -34.08 9.35
N LYS A 51 33.30 -33.64 8.73
CA LYS A 51 32.86 -34.15 7.42
C LYS A 51 32.11 -33.09 6.61
N GLU A 52 32.71 -32.81 5.46
CA GLU A 52 32.22 -32.32 4.16
C GLU A 52 31.38 -31.02 4.04
N PRO A 53 31.67 -30.18 3.03
CA PRO A 53 30.96 -28.93 2.81
C PRO A 53 29.56 -29.20 2.23
N VAL A 54 28.54 -28.84 2.99
CA VAL A 54 27.17 -28.72 2.49
C VAL A 54 27.15 -27.60 1.46
N ASN A 55 26.86 -27.94 0.21
CA ASN A 55 26.59 -26.98 -0.87
C ASN A 55 25.52 -25.99 -0.40
N SER A 56 25.95 -24.76 -0.14
CA SER A 56 25.06 -23.65 0.13
C SER A 56 24.21 -23.37 -1.11
N LEU A 57 22.89 -23.28 -0.92
CA LEU A 57 21.97 -22.76 -1.92
C LEU A 57 22.39 -21.33 -2.28
N SER A 58 23.16 -21.18 -3.36
CA SER A 58 23.37 -19.92 -4.05
C SER A 58 22.29 -19.78 -5.12
N VAL A 59 21.03 -19.60 -4.70
CA VAL A 59 19.99 -19.07 -5.60
C VAL A 59 20.21 -17.57 -5.70
N CYS A 60 21.31 -17.19 -6.35
CA CYS A 60 21.61 -15.81 -6.68
C CYS A 60 20.98 -15.56 -8.05
N HIS A 61 19.66 -15.31 -8.08
CA HIS A 61 19.06 -14.68 -9.25
C HIS A 61 19.68 -13.29 -9.33
N LYS A 62 20.58 -13.07 -10.29
CA LYS A 62 21.06 -11.73 -10.66
C LYS A 62 19.88 -10.97 -11.27
N ILE A 63 18.96 -10.53 -10.44
CA ILE A 63 17.98 -9.51 -10.81
C ILE A 63 18.81 -8.26 -10.99
N ASN A 64 18.83 -7.73 -12.21
CA ASN A 64 19.51 -6.49 -12.55
C ASN A 64 18.70 -5.32 -11.94
N THR A 65 18.74 -5.19 -10.62
CA THR A 65 18.19 -4.05 -9.91
C THR A 65 19.16 -2.90 -10.16
N GLN A 66 18.89 -2.09 -11.19
CA GLN A 66 19.32 -0.69 -11.13
C GLN A 66 18.91 -0.19 -9.75
N ALA A 67 19.86 0.36 -8.98
CA ALA A 67 19.61 0.81 -7.63
C ALA A 67 18.39 1.74 -7.66
N ALA A 68 17.24 1.23 -7.22
CA ALA A 68 16.00 1.98 -7.30
C ALA A 68 16.19 3.23 -6.43
N GLU A 69 16.06 4.40 -7.05
CA GLU A 69 16.10 5.66 -6.33
C GLU A 69 15.06 5.60 -5.22
N PHE A 70 15.51 5.85 -3.99
CA PHE A 70 14.64 5.96 -2.83
C PHE A 70 14.80 7.33 -2.21
N LEU A 71 13.73 7.80 -1.59
CA LEU A 71 13.64 9.11 -0.98
C LEU A 71 13.27 8.94 0.49
N THR A 72 13.88 9.73 1.35
CA THR A 72 13.47 9.83 2.76
C THR A 72 12.91 11.21 3.04
N LEU A 73 12.33 11.42 4.22
CA LEU A 73 11.87 12.75 4.62
C LEU A 73 13.04 13.73 4.86
N GLU A 74 14.30 13.27 4.88
CA GLU A 74 15.47 14.17 4.84
C GLU A 74 15.55 14.93 3.52
N ASN A 75 15.00 14.35 2.44
CA ASN A 75 15.04 14.93 1.11
C ASN A 75 13.86 15.88 0.84
N ILE A 76 13.01 16.18 1.84
CA ILE A 76 11.71 16.85 1.67
C ILE A 76 11.72 18.10 0.78
N ASN A 77 12.75 18.94 0.86
CA ASN A 77 12.85 20.18 0.10
C ASN A 77 13.37 20.02 -1.34
N ASN A 78 13.85 18.83 -1.71
CA ASN A 78 14.57 18.60 -2.97
C ASN A 78 13.84 17.61 -3.88
N THR A 79 12.56 17.36 -3.65
CA THR A 79 11.80 16.39 -4.44
C THR A 79 10.33 16.76 -4.58
N LYS A 80 9.82 16.55 -5.80
CA LYS A 80 8.41 16.69 -6.17
C LYS A 80 7.46 15.68 -5.48
N TYR A 81 7.96 14.79 -4.62
CA TYR A 81 7.15 13.77 -3.96
C TYR A 81 6.76 14.12 -2.53
N PHE A 82 7.35 15.17 -1.97
CA PHE A 82 6.99 15.67 -0.65
C PHE A 82 6.58 17.14 -0.73
N GLU A 83 5.57 17.53 0.03
CA GLU A 83 5.15 18.92 0.21
C GLU A 83 4.95 19.16 1.70
N PHE A 84 5.35 20.35 2.15
CA PHE A 84 5.18 20.78 3.53
C PHE A 84 4.97 22.30 3.56
N GLU A 85 4.15 22.81 4.49
CA GLU A 85 3.73 24.22 4.48
C GLU A 85 4.78 25.22 5.03
N LYS A 86 5.75 24.79 5.87
CA LYS A 86 6.79 25.65 6.51
C LYS A 86 8.16 24.95 6.68
N ASP A 87 9.11 25.50 7.43
CA ASP A 87 10.36 24.78 7.74
C ASP A 87 10.09 23.58 8.67
N HIS A 88 9.73 22.43 8.08
CA HIS A 88 9.43 21.18 8.81
C HIS A 88 10.52 20.86 9.83
N ASN A 89 11.77 20.92 9.38
CA ASN A 89 12.89 20.54 10.22
C ASN A 89 12.97 21.42 11.46
N GLU A 90 12.64 22.70 11.36
CA GLU A 90 12.55 23.60 12.50
C GLU A 90 11.43 23.16 13.46
N PHE A 91 10.24 22.87 12.93
CA PHE A 91 9.11 22.41 13.74
C PHE A 91 9.40 21.09 14.48
N ASN A 92 9.96 20.08 13.79
CA ASN A 92 10.36 18.81 14.42
C ASN A 92 11.47 19.07 15.47
N ASN A 93 12.40 19.98 15.20
CA ASN A 93 13.47 20.34 16.15
C ASN A 93 13.02 21.16 17.35
N GLN A 94 11.84 21.78 17.31
CA GLN A 94 11.24 22.48 18.45
C GLN A 94 10.55 21.51 19.42
N ARG A 95 10.23 20.27 19.00
CA ARG A 95 9.60 19.26 19.86
C ARG A 95 10.58 18.64 20.87
N PRO A 96 10.07 18.12 22.01
CA PRO A 96 10.84 17.26 22.90
C PRO A 96 11.49 16.11 22.12
N ILE A 97 12.73 15.74 22.47
CA ILE A 97 13.51 14.72 21.72
C ILE A 97 12.73 13.40 21.63
N GLU A 98 12.00 13.06 22.68
CA GLU A 98 11.16 11.87 22.81
C GLU A 98 10.00 11.86 21.81
N GLU A 99 9.56 13.03 21.34
CA GLU A 99 8.48 13.20 20.37
C GLU A 99 8.98 13.32 18.94
N ARG A 100 10.27 13.58 18.71
CA ARG A 100 10.82 13.71 17.36
C ARG A 100 10.78 12.39 16.62
N TYR A 101 10.48 12.44 15.32
CA TYR A 101 10.73 11.31 14.44
C TYR A 101 12.05 11.51 13.69
N ASP A 102 12.68 10.40 13.32
CA ASP A 102 13.83 10.33 12.43
C ASP A 102 13.33 10.36 10.98
N PRO A 103 13.69 11.36 10.16
CA PRO A 103 13.23 11.45 8.78
C PRO A 103 13.65 10.27 7.89
N LYS A 104 14.63 9.45 8.30
CA LYS A 104 15.04 8.21 7.61
C LYS A 104 14.12 7.02 7.87
N ASP A 105 13.17 7.16 8.79
CA ASP A 105 12.21 6.10 9.14
C ASP A 105 11.00 6.05 8.20
N PHE A 106 10.89 7.01 7.29
CA PHE A 106 10.02 6.95 6.13
C PHE A 106 10.86 6.81 4.86
N ILE A 107 10.53 5.83 4.02
CA ILE A 107 11.20 5.60 2.75
C ILE A 107 10.16 5.53 1.65
N LEU A 108 10.37 6.23 0.54
CA LEU A 108 9.55 6.17 -0.66
C LEU A 108 10.40 5.71 -1.84
N TYR A 109 9.96 4.66 -2.52
CA TYR A 109 10.46 4.22 -3.81
C TYR A 109 9.42 4.65 -4.88
N PRO A 110 9.56 5.84 -5.49
CA PRO A 110 8.53 6.38 -6.37
C PRO A 110 8.28 5.53 -7.62
N ASN A 111 9.31 4.80 -8.07
CA ASN A 111 9.29 4.00 -9.29
C ASN A 111 9.55 2.50 -9.00
N PHE A 112 8.98 1.97 -7.91
CA PHE A 112 9.22 0.57 -7.52
C PHE A 112 8.74 -0.44 -8.58
N ILE A 113 7.55 -0.20 -9.14
CA ILE A 113 7.09 -0.84 -10.38
C ILE A 113 7.02 0.26 -11.44
N SER A 114 8.09 0.45 -12.20
CA SER A 114 8.20 1.55 -13.17
C SER A 114 7.48 1.28 -14.50
N ASP A 115 7.34 0.02 -14.89
CA ASP A 115 6.67 -0.38 -16.12
C ASP A 115 5.14 -0.32 -15.94
N GLY A 116 4.47 0.50 -16.75
CA GLY A 116 3.02 0.64 -16.72
C GLY A 116 2.29 -0.68 -17.00
N SER A 117 2.87 -1.56 -17.81
CA SER A 117 2.29 -2.88 -18.10
C SER A 117 2.36 -3.81 -16.88
N GLU A 118 3.49 -3.80 -16.14
CA GLU A 118 3.62 -4.52 -14.86
C GLU A 118 2.62 -4.00 -13.82
N GLN A 119 2.46 -2.67 -13.72
CA GLN A 119 1.50 -2.06 -12.81
C GLN A 119 0.07 -2.49 -13.11
N ASP A 120 -0.33 -2.42 -14.38
CA ASP A 120 -1.68 -2.75 -14.84
C ASP A 120 -1.97 -4.25 -14.67
N LEU A 121 -1.00 -5.11 -14.99
CA LEU A 121 -1.07 -6.55 -14.72
C LEU A 121 -1.28 -6.84 -13.24
N PHE A 122 -0.43 -6.28 -12.37
CA PHE A 122 -0.50 -6.57 -10.95
C PHE A 122 -1.78 -6.00 -10.33
N LEU A 123 -2.23 -4.82 -10.76
CA LEU A 123 -3.52 -4.26 -10.36
C LEU A 123 -4.70 -5.17 -10.77
N ARG A 124 -4.71 -5.67 -12.02
CA ARG A 124 -5.73 -6.63 -12.50
C ARG A 124 -5.75 -7.89 -11.61
N PHE A 125 -4.57 -8.42 -11.29
CA PHE A 125 -4.42 -9.57 -10.39
C PHE A 125 -5.02 -9.33 -9.00
N LEU A 126 -4.73 -8.19 -8.36
CA LEU A 126 -5.24 -7.89 -7.02
C LEU A 126 -6.75 -7.61 -7.01
N LEU A 127 -7.25 -6.91 -8.03
CA LEU A 127 -8.69 -6.72 -8.20
C LEU A 127 -9.41 -8.05 -8.38
N TYR A 128 -8.82 -8.99 -9.13
CA TYR A 128 -9.34 -10.35 -9.27
C TYR A 128 -9.37 -11.08 -7.92
N GLN A 129 -8.32 -10.98 -7.10
CA GLN A 129 -8.30 -11.58 -5.76
C GLN A 129 -9.41 -11.01 -4.85
N LEU A 130 -9.59 -9.68 -4.84
CA LEU A 130 -10.71 -9.02 -4.15
C LEU A 130 -12.06 -9.55 -4.64
N ASP A 131 -12.27 -9.61 -5.95
CA ASP A 131 -13.53 -10.06 -6.55
C ASP A 131 -13.81 -11.54 -6.25
N LEU A 132 -12.77 -12.38 -6.18
CA LEU A 132 -12.88 -13.79 -5.84
C LEU A 132 -13.34 -14.02 -4.39
N LYS A 133 -12.78 -13.26 -3.46
CA LYS A 133 -13.00 -13.44 -2.01
C LYS A 133 -14.26 -12.72 -1.52
N LEU A 134 -14.57 -11.55 -2.09
CA LEU A 134 -15.73 -10.76 -1.72
C LEU A 134 -17.01 -11.14 -2.49
N LYS A 135 -17.01 -12.28 -3.22
CA LYS A 135 -18.15 -12.72 -4.04
C LYS A 135 -19.45 -12.54 -3.26
N PRO A 136 -20.35 -11.64 -3.70
CA PRO A 136 -21.64 -11.48 -3.05
C PRO A 136 -22.34 -12.84 -3.14
N LYS A 137 -22.88 -13.33 -2.00
CA LYS A 137 -23.71 -14.54 -1.96
C LYS A 137 -24.67 -14.50 -3.14
N ARG A 138 -24.47 -15.45 -4.07
CA ARG A 138 -25.06 -15.51 -5.42
C ARG A 138 -26.44 -14.86 -5.52
N ASN A 139 -26.48 -13.63 -5.99
CA ASN A 139 -27.70 -13.12 -6.60
C ASN A 139 -27.65 -13.61 -8.06
N LYS A 140 -28.49 -14.60 -8.40
CA LYS A 140 -28.45 -15.38 -9.65
C LYS A 140 -28.58 -14.53 -10.94
N ASN A 141 -28.85 -13.24 -10.81
CA ASN A 141 -29.04 -12.31 -11.93
C ASN A 141 -27.80 -11.48 -12.27
N ARG A 142 -26.66 -11.68 -11.57
CA ARG A 142 -25.48 -10.87 -11.84
C ARG A 142 -24.68 -11.49 -12.97
N VAL A 143 -24.82 -10.87 -14.15
CA VAL A 143 -23.94 -10.98 -15.30
C VAL A 143 -22.52 -11.13 -14.80
N VAL A 144 -21.90 -12.29 -15.04
CA VAL A 144 -20.46 -12.46 -14.90
C VAL A 144 -19.88 -11.51 -15.95
N LEU A 145 -19.57 -10.29 -15.53
CA LEU A 145 -18.79 -9.35 -16.31
C LEU A 145 -17.42 -10.00 -16.48
N LYS A 146 -17.30 -10.81 -17.53
CA LYS A 146 -16.01 -11.17 -18.09
C LYS A 146 -15.36 -9.83 -18.41
N ARG A 147 -14.36 -9.40 -17.63
CA ARG A 147 -13.41 -8.38 -18.08
C ARG A 147 -12.89 -8.93 -19.40
N ASN A 148 -13.16 -8.22 -20.50
CA ASN A 148 -13.07 -8.77 -21.86
C ASN A 148 -11.73 -9.49 -22.09
N ASP A 149 -11.75 -10.82 -22.10
CA ASP A 149 -10.82 -11.59 -22.93
C ASP A 149 -11.28 -11.36 -24.37
N SER A 150 -10.78 -10.30 -24.99
CA SER A 150 -11.12 -9.89 -26.36
C SER A 150 -10.41 -10.76 -27.41
N SER A 151 -10.32 -12.07 -27.18
CA SER A 151 -9.63 -12.99 -28.10
C SER A 151 -10.57 -13.82 -28.98
N ASP A 152 -11.89 -13.62 -28.93
CA ASP A 152 -12.80 -14.24 -29.90
C ASP A 152 -13.36 -13.19 -30.86
N SER A 153 -12.90 -13.34 -32.10
CA SER A 153 -13.40 -12.79 -33.34
C SER A 153 -14.93 -12.80 -33.41
N ASP A 154 -15.55 -11.64 -33.61
CA ASP A 154 -16.50 -11.45 -34.71
C ASP A 154 -16.87 -9.97 -34.88
N ASP A 155 -16.72 -9.53 -36.12
CA ASP A 155 -16.90 -8.19 -36.66
C ASP A 155 -18.20 -7.48 -36.23
N LYS A 156 -18.10 -6.43 -35.39
CA LYS A 156 -19.00 -5.27 -35.47
C LYS A 156 -18.26 -3.96 -35.23
N LYS A 157 -17.95 -3.28 -36.34
CA LYS A 157 -17.52 -1.89 -36.44
C LYS A 157 -18.44 -0.94 -35.66
N ILE A 158 -17.90 -0.27 -34.65
CA ILE A 158 -18.41 1.01 -34.16
C ILE A 158 -17.28 2.02 -34.40
N ASP A 159 -17.32 2.66 -35.57
CA ASP A 159 -16.51 3.83 -35.92
C ASP A 159 -17.09 5.05 -35.22
N VAL A 160 -16.78 5.26 -33.94
CA VAL A 160 -17.06 6.53 -33.26
C VAL A 160 -15.88 6.91 -32.36
N LEU A 161 -15.20 7.99 -32.76
CA LEU A 161 -14.22 8.78 -32.00
C LEU A 161 -12.82 8.15 -31.83
N LYS A 162 -12.05 8.18 -32.92
CA LYS A 162 -10.58 8.29 -32.90
C LYS A 162 -10.21 9.78 -32.90
N ASN A 163 -9.16 10.14 -32.18
CA ASN A 163 -8.52 11.47 -32.06
C ASN A 163 -8.83 12.20 -30.74
N SER A 164 -8.14 11.80 -29.65
CA SER A 164 -7.10 12.66 -29.02
C SER A 164 -6.52 12.09 -27.71
N ASP A 165 -7.13 11.09 -27.06
CA ASP A 165 -6.73 10.71 -25.68
C ASP A 165 -6.48 9.19 -25.53
N GLU A 166 -5.52 8.62 -26.25
CA GLU A 166 -5.19 7.17 -26.15
C GLU A 166 -4.67 6.77 -24.75
N GLU A 167 -3.95 7.65 -24.04
CA GLU A 167 -3.39 7.36 -22.71
C GLU A 167 -4.47 7.34 -21.60
N PHE A 168 -5.58 8.05 -21.78
CA PHE A 168 -6.70 8.05 -20.82
C PHE A 168 -7.72 6.91 -21.08
N LYS A 169 -7.67 6.26 -22.25
CA LYS A 169 -8.53 5.11 -22.55
C LYS A 169 -8.06 3.83 -21.84
N SER A 170 -6.76 3.59 -21.70
CA SER A 170 -6.23 2.33 -21.14
C SER A 170 -6.58 2.10 -19.66
N LYS A 171 -6.53 3.12 -18.81
CA LYS A 171 -6.85 2.96 -17.36
C LYS A 171 -8.35 2.80 -17.08
N LYS A 172 -9.21 3.28 -17.97
CA LYS A 172 -10.67 3.07 -17.86
C LYS A 172 -11.08 1.61 -18.07
N GLU A 173 -10.19 0.76 -18.59
CA GLU A 173 -10.49 -0.64 -18.85
C GLU A 173 -10.26 -1.55 -17.63
N ILE A 174 -9.39 -1.15 -16.69
CA ILE A 174 -9.03 -2.03 -15.55
C ILE A 174 -10.06 -1.96 -14.44
N PHE A 175 -10.53 -0.76 -14.11
CA PHE A 175 -11.57 -0.56 -13.11
C PHE A 175 -12.97 -0.60 -13.75
N LEU A 176 -13.89 -1.32 -13.12
CA LEU A 176 -15.31 -1.23 -13.43
C LEU A 176 -15.88 0.08 -12.87
N GLU A 177 -17.07 0.47 -13.34
CA GLU A 177 -17.81 1.56 -12.68
C GLU A 177 -18.07 1.23 -11.20
N GLU A 178 -18.08 2.25 -10.34
CA GLU A 178 -18.16 2.06 -8.89
C GLU A 178 -19.40 1.30 -8.42
N ILE A 179 -20.51 1.43 -9.16
CA ILE A 179 -21.76 0.71 -8.90
C ILE A 179 -21.59 -0.82 -8.97
N PHE A 180 -20.53 -1.31 -9.61
CA PHE A 180 -20.21 -2.73 -9.68
C PHE A 180 -19.40 -3.22 -8.49
N TYR A 181 -18.87 -2.33 -7.64
CA TYR A 181 -18.20 -2.70 -6.41
C TYR A 181 -19.14 -2.59 -5.22
N LYS A 182 -18.90 -3.45 -4.22
CA LYS A 182 -19.54 -3.32 -2.91
C LYS A 182 -18.50 -2.77 -1.94
N PHE A 183 -18.55 -1.46 -1.73
CA PHE A 183 -17.74 -0.80 -0.72
C PHE A 183 -18.46 -0.83 0.63
N GLU A 184 -17.70 -1.00 1.70
CA GLU A 184 -18.12 -0.87 3.09
C GLU A 184 -18.09 0.62 3.46
N GLU A 185 -19.15 1.08 4.13
CA GLU A 185 -19.28 2.49 4.53
C GLU A 185 -18.22 2.88 5.57
N GLY A 186 -17.83 1.95 6.45
CA GLY A 186 -16.83 2.19 7.48
C GLY A 186 -16.26 0.91 8.09
N HIS A 187 -14.98 0.96 8.46
CA HIS A 187 -14.30 -0.07 9.23
C HIS A 187 -14.75 -0.01 10.71
N PHE A 188 -14.49 -1.06 11.51
CA PHE A 188 -15.01 -1.15 12.88
C PHE A 188 -14.53 -0.01 13.80
N ASP A 189 -13.33 0.53 13.52
CA ASP A 189 -12.71 1.67 14.18
C ASP A 189 -13.10 3.04 13.56
N ARG A 190 -13.89 3.03 12.48
CA ARG A 190 -14.33 4.20 11.71
C ARG A 190 -13.18 5.00 11.06
N VAL A 191 -12.00 4.40 10.94
CA VAL A 191 -10.82 5.02 10.34
C VAL A 191 -10.93 5.00 8.81
N ILE A 192 -11.29 3.86 8.24
CA ILE A 192 -11.42 3.69 6.78
C ILE A 192 -12.90 3.78 6.40
N THR A 193 -13.21 4.46 5.30
CA THR A 193 -14.58 4.61 4.77
C THR A 193 -14.61 4.45 3.26
N ASN A 194 -15.76 3.97 2.73
CA ASN A 194 -15.99 3.64 1.32
C ASN A 194 -14.86 2.82 0.69
N TYR A 195 -14.54 1.69 1.33
CA TYR A 195 -13.44 0.80 0.97
C TYR A 195 -13.92 -0.64 0.82
N ARG A 196 -13.09 -1.50 0.23
CA ARG A 196 -13.25 -2.94 0.36
C ARG A 196 -11.88 -3.55 0.62
N GLU A 197 -11.82 -4.57 1.45
CA GLU A 197 -10.56 -5.13 1.91
C GLU A 197 -10.65 -6.65 2.01
N ILE A 198 -9.52 -7.32 1.77
CA ILE A 198 -9.32 -8.70 2.18
C ILE A 198 -7.94 -8.85 2.80
N GLN A 199 -7.85 -9.67 3.84
CA GLN A 199 -6.58 -10.23 4.27
C GLN A 199 -6.26 -11.44 3.38
N ILE A 200 -5.00 -11.54 2.95
CA ILE A 200 -4.52 -12.59 2.07
C ILE A 200 -3.18 -13.13 2.58
N ASP A 201 -3.01 -14.44 2.55
CA ASP A 201 -1.75 -15.10 2.90
C ASP A 201 -0.88 -15.34 1.65
N GLU A 202 0.36 -15.78 1.84
CA GLU A 202 1.31 -16.02 0.73
C GLU A 202 0.82 -17.13 -0.20
N GLU A 203 0.22 -18.19 0.35
CA GLU A 203 -0.30 -19.33 -0.40
C GLU A 203 -1.43 -18.90 -1.36
N GLN A 204 -2.31 -18.00 -0.91
CA GLN A 204 -3.41 -17.46 -1.70
C GLN A 204 -2.92 -16.51 -2.80
N LEU A 205 -1.90 -15.68 -2.52
CA LEU A 205 -1.28 -14.82 -3.53
C LEU A 205 -0.56 -15.64 -4.61
N ARG A 206 0.14 -16.70 -4.21
CA ARG A 206 0.92 -17.54 -5.13
C ARG A 206 0.18 -18.78 -5.64
N ASN A 207 -1.15 -18.81 -5.51
CA ASN A 207 -1.91 -20.00 -5.88
C ASN A 207 -1.75 -20.31 -7.38
N PRO A 208 -1.09 -21.43 -7.78
CA PRO A 208 -0.80 -21.70 -9.18
C PRO A 208 -2.05 -21.90 -10.02
N ARG A 209 -3.16 -22.36 -9.41
CA ARG A 209 -4.44 -22.51 -10.12
C ARG A 209 -5.05 -21.15 -10.46
N VAL A 210 -4.83 -20.13 -9.63
CA VAL A 210 -5.27 -18.76 -9.92
C VAL A 210 -4.37 -18.14 -10.98
N LEU A 211 -3.05 -18.23 -10.79
CA LEU A 211 -2.05 -17.65 -11.68
C LEU A 211 -2.11 -18.28 -13.08
N ASN A 212 -1.96 -19.60 -13.20
CA ASN A 212 -1.88 -20.26 -14.50
C ASN A 212 -3.19 -20.16 -15.29
N LYS A 213 -4.34 -20.19 -14.61
CA LYS A 213 -5.65 -20.19 -15.29
C LYS A 213 -6.03 -18.82 -15.85
N ASN A 214 -5.69 -17.73 -15.16
CA ASN A 214 -6.20 -16.39 -15.51
C ASN A 214 -5.10 -15.44 -15.97
N PHE A 215 -3.83 -15.77 -15.71
CA PHE A 215 -2.68 -14.91 -16.04
C PHE A 215 -1.59 -15.66 -16.82
N ASN A 216 -1.75 -16.97 -17.10
CA ASN A 216 -0.86 -17.80 -17.93
C ASN A 216 0.62 -17.35 -17.98
N ASP A 217 1.07 -16.77 -19.10
CA ASP A 217 2.45 -16.33 -19.35
C ASP A 217 2.88 -15.12 -18.50
N GLU A 218 1.91 -14.35 -18.00
CA GLU A 218 2.10 -13.20 -17.10
C GLU A 218 2.34 -13.62 -15.63
N SER A 219 2.11 -14.89 -15.27
CA SER A 219 2.29 -15.41 -13.89
C SER A 219 3.68 -15.14 -13.31
N LYS A 220 4.73 -15.31 -14.12
CA LYS A 220 6.12 -15.06 -13.72
C LYS A 220 6.37 -13.59 -13.38
N VAL A 221 5.70 -12.67 -14.07
CA VAL A 221 5.83 -11.23 -13.80
C VAL A 221 5.18 -10.90 -12.45
N ILE A 222 4.03 -11.49 -12.15
CA ILE A 222 3.35 -11.36 -10.85
C ILE A 222 4.25 -11.93 -9.74
N GLU A 223 4.81 -13.12 -9.92
CA GLU A 223 5.73 -13.73 -8.95
C GLU A 223 6.98 -12.86 -8.71
N ASN A 224 7.58 -12.32 -9.78
CA ASN A 224 8.71 -11.39 -9.67
C ASN A 224 8.36 -10.11 -8.88
N ILE A 225 7.14 -9.57 -9.05
CA ILE A 225 6.68 -8.42 -8.24
C ILE A 225 6.55 -8.80 -6.77
N LEU A 226 5.93 -9.96 -6.48
CA LEU A 226 5.78 -10.47 -5.12
C LEU A 226 7.15 -10.72 -4.45
N ASP A 227 8.11 -11.26 -5.19
CA ASP A 227 9.47 -11.48 -4.72
C ASP A 227 10.17 -10.16 -4.35
N ARG A 228 10.10 -9.15 -5.23
CA ARG A 228 10.63 -7.80 -4.95
C ARG A 228 9.99 -7.18 -3.71
N LEU A 229 8.68 -7.36 -3.50
CA LEU A 229 7.97 -6.84 -2.34
C LEU A 229 8.43 -7.52 -1.04
N ASN A 230 8.53 -8.85 -1.05
CA ASN A 230 9.03 -9.63 0.08
C ASN A 230 10.49 -9.26 0.39
N GLU A 231 11.33 -9.09 -0.62
CA GLU A 231 12.72 -8.63 -0.45
C GLU A 231 12.77 -7.29 0.30
N LYS A 232 11.99 -6.29 -0.14
CA LYS A 232 11.93 -4.98 0.53
C LYS A 232 11.40 -5.05 1.95
N PHE A 233 10.46 -5.96 2.20
CA PHE A 233 9.99 -6.23 3.56
C PHE A 233 11.10 -6.75 4.47
N TYR A 234 11.85 -7.76 4.03
CA TYR A 234 12.94 -8.32 4.83
C TYR A 234 14.12 -7.35 4.96
N GLU A 235 14.41 -6.55 3.93
CA GLU A 235 15.41 -5.48 3.99
C GLU A 235 15.05 -4.45 5.07
N ALA A 236 13.80 -3.96 5.07
CA ALA A 236 13.32 -3.01 6.07
C ALA A 236 13.38 -3.60 7.49
N LEU A 237 12.99 -4.87 7.64
CA LEU A 237 13.01 -5.60 8.91
C LEU A 237 14.42 -5.80 9.44
N LEU A 238 15.36 -6.16 8.56
CA LEU A 238 16.76 -6.32 8.92
C LEU A 238 17.37 -4.98 9.36
N PHE A 239 17.07 -3.90 8.63
CA PHE A 239 17.60 -2.58 8.94
C PHE A 239 17.13 -2.06 10.30
N SER A 240 15.83 -2.20 10.63
CA SER A 240 15.31 -1.83 11.96
C SER A 240 15.97 -2.64 13.07
N LYS A 241 16.19 -3.95 12.87
CA LYS A 241 16.87 -4.81 13.85
C LYS A 241 18.35 -4.44 14.04
N ILE A 242 19.07 -4.14 12.96
CA ILE A 242 20.49 -3.73 13.04
C ILE A 242 20.60 -2.40 13.80
N LEU A 243 19.78 -1.40 13.45
CA LEU A 243 19.78 -0.10 14.14
C LEU A 243 19.50 -0.23 15.63
N ASN A 244 18.54 -1.06 16.01
CA ASN A 244 18.20 -1.28 17.42
C ASN A 244 19.34 -1.99 18.17
N ARG A 245 20.03 -2.95 17.55
CA ARG A 245 21.20 -3.61 18.15
C ARG A 245 22.40 -2.70 18.30
N SER A 246 22.67 -1.80 17.35
CA SER A 246 23.78 -0.83 17.51
C SER A 246 23.57 0.13 18.68
N ARG A 247 22.34 0.24 19.22
CA ARG A 247 22.04 1.02 20.43
C ARG A 247 22.26 0.22 21.71
N GLU A 248 22.23 -1.11 21.65
CA GLU A 248 22.43 -2.03 22.77
C GLU A 248 23.88 -2.54 22.75
N LYS A 249 24.75 -1.93 23.57
CA LYS A 249 26.19 -2.22 23.61
C LYS A 249 26.55 -3.68 23.93
N ASP A 250 27.63 -4.11 23.27
CA ASP A 250 28.68 -5.06 23.69
C ASP A 250 28.31 -6.51 24.05
N GLY A 251 28.54 -7.42 23.09
CA GLY A 251 28.87 -8.83 23.34
C GLY A 251 27.99 -9.83 22.60
N GLU A 252 28.59 -10.57 21.65
CA GLU A 252 28.01 -11.70 20.89
C GLU A 252 27.32 -11.40 19.54
N GLU A 253 28.00 -10.66 18.65
CA GLU A 253 27.42 -10.16 17.38
C GLU A 253 27.18 -11.19 16.25
N GLY A 254 27.85 -12.35 16.22
CA GLY A 254 27.90 -13.17 15.00
C GLY A 254 26.79 -14.21 14.80
N LYS A 255 26.35 -14.90 15.87
CA LYS A 255 25.46 -16.08 15.75
C LYS A 255 23.98 -15.73 15.77
N ALA A 256 23.60 -14.61 16.40
CA ALA A 256 22.20 -14.23 16.59
C ALA A 256 21.49 -13.77 15.30
N VAL A 257 22.20 -13.15 14.35
CA VAL A 257 21.58 -12.61 13.12
C VAL A 257 20.96 -13.71 12.26
N ASN A 258 21.66 -14.82 12.03
CA ASN A 258 21.18 -15.92 11.20
C ASN A 258 20.01 -16.68 11.82
N GLU A 259 19.98 -16.83 13.15
CA GLU A 259 18.83 -17.43 13.83
C GLU A 259 17.61 -16.49 13.85
N THR A 260 17.86 -15.17 13.92
CA THR A 260 16.82 -14.14 13.86
C THR A 260 16.14 -14.10 12.48
N ILE A 261 16.87 -14.34 11.39
CA ILE A 261 16.32 -14.44 10.03
C ILE A 261 15.44 -15.70 9.90
N ARG A 262 15.87 -16.84 10.47
CA ARG A 262 15.11 -18.11 10.42
C ARG A 262 13.80 -18.09 11.21
N LYS A 263 13.64 -17.16 12.16
CA LYS A 263 12.42 -16.96 12.95
C LYS A 263 11.58 -15.75 12.49
N MET A 264 11.88 -15.17 11.32
CA MET A 264 11.10 -14.03 10.83
C MET A 264 9.66 -14.48 10.52
N GLU A 265 8.71 -13.84 11.18
CA GLU A 265 7.28 -14.09 10.97
C GLU A 265 6.88 -13.68 9.55
N GLU A 266 5.99 -14.44 8.93
CA GLU A 266 5.46 -14.09 7.62
C GLU A 266 4.70 -12.77 7.68
N PRO A 267 4.83 -11.92 6.65
CA PRO A 267 4.08 -10.69 6.65
C PRO A 267 2.57 -10.96 6.49
N LEU A 268 1.74 -10.38 7.35
CA LEU A 268 0.31 -10.21 7.07
C LEU A 268 0.18 -9.29 5.87
N LYS A 269 -0.67 -9.69 4.94
CA LYS A 269 -0.93 -8.92 3.74
C LYS A 269 -2.42 -8.62 3.66
N HIS A 270 -2.75 -7.40 3.28
CA HIS A 270 -4.11 -7.05 2.93
C HIS A 270 -4.16 -6.32 1.60
N ILE A 271 -5.26 -6.48 0.88
CA ILE A 271 -5.54 -5.75 -0.35
C ILE A 271 -6.67 -4.77 -0.03
N LEU A 272 -6.37 -3.48 -0.03
CA LEU A 272 -7.31 -2.40 0.25
C LEU A 272 -7.67 -1.66 -1.03
N HIS A 273 -8.94 -1.61 -1.41
CA HIS A 273 -9.44 -0.83 -2.55
C HIS A 273 -10.33 0.30 -2.07
N LEU A 274 -9.89 1.55 -2.25
CA LEU A 274 -10.67 2.75 -1.94
C LEU A 274 -11.50 3.17 -3.15
N SER A 275 -12.77 3.52 -2.91
CA SER A 275 -13.59 4.21 -3.93
C SER A 275 -13.04 5.62 -4.23
N SER A 276 -13.62 6.32 -5.21
CA SER A 276 -13.32 7.73 -5.49
C SER A 276 -13.62 8.66 -4.32
N SER A 277 -14.54 8.29 -3.45
CA SER A 277 -14.87 8.99 -2.20
C SER A 277 -14.31 8.31 -0.95
N GLY A 278 -13.52 7.24 -1.15
CA GLY A 278 -12.89 6.48 -0.08
C GLY A 278 -11.75 7.26 0.55
N LYS A 279 -11.65 7.14 1.87
CA LYS A 279 -10.62 7.80 2.66
C LYS A 279 -10.20 6.97 3.87
N ILE A 280 -9.00 7.26 4.33
CA ILE A 280 -8.40 6.75 5.56
C ILE A 280 -8.18 7.97 6.45
N LYS A 281 -8.89 8.05 7.58
CA LYS A 281 -8.73 9.13 8.55
C LYS A 281 -7.37 9.05 9.23
N SER A 282 -6.94 10.15 9.85
CA SER A 282 -5.72 10.20 10.66
C SER A 282 -5.79 9.16 11.77
N HIS A 283 -4.77 8.31 11.84
CA HIS A 283 -4.63 7.28 12.86
C HIS A 283 -3.19 6.76 12.95
N LEU A 284 -2.87 6.16 14.09
CA LEU A 284 -1.76 5.24 14.24
C LEU A 284 -2.28 3.81 14.05
N ASP A 285 -1.60 3.03 13.21
CA ASP A 285 -1.91 1.59 13.09
C ASP A 285 -1.71 0.90 14.45
N ASN A 286 -2.60 -0.01 14.81
CA ASN A 286 -2.48 -0.80 16.03
C ASN A 286 -1.17 -1.61 16.01
N ILE A 287 -0.31 -1.41 17.03
CA ILE A 287 1.02 -2.02 17.12
C ILE A 287 0.92 -3.54 17.22
N ASP A 288 0.05 -4.06 18.09
CA ASP A 288 -0.12 -5.51 18.31
C ASP A 288 -0.62 -6.23 17.05
N SER A 289 -1.35 -5.52 16.19
CA SER A 289 -1.94 -6.09 14.97
C SER A 289 -1.09 -5.87 13.70
N SER A 290 -0.22 -4.86 13.68
CA SER A 290 0.48 -4.43 12.45
C SER A 290 2.00 -4.54 12.53
N GLY A 291 2.54 -4.74 13.74
CA GLY A 291 3.98 -4.81 13.98
C GLY A 291 4.71 -3.49 13.83
N SER A 292 6.04 -3.62 13.76
CA SER A 292 6.99 -2.50 13.78
C SER A 292 7.24 -1.86 12.42
N ILE A 293 6.80 -2.51 11.34
CA ILE A 293 7.03 -2.05 9.97
C ILE A 293 5.74 -2.18 9.18
N ILE A 294 5.41 -1.11 8.47
CA ILE A 294 4.37 -1.09 7.45
C ILE A 294 5.04 -0.81 6.12
N ILE A 295 4.73 -1.64 5.14
CA ILE A 295 5.06 -1.36 3.74
C ILE A 295 3.76 -1.25 2.97
N GLY A 296 3.62 -0.23 2.12
CA GLY A 296 2.46 -0.08 1.24
C GLY A 296 2.85 0.09 -0.22
N LEU A 297 2.29 -0.75 -1.09
CA LEU A 297 2.39 -0.60 -2.55
C LEU A 297 1.17 0.14 -3.08
N SER A 298 1.41 1.22 -3.82
CA SER A 298 0.39 2.10 -4.38
C SER A 298 0.07 1.73 -5.84
N LEU A 299 -1.18 1.41 -6.18
CA LEU A 299 -1.59 1.06 -7.56
C LEU A 299 -2.88 1.76 -8.00
N GLY A 300 -3.04 2.00 -9.30
CA GLY A 300 -4.23 2.64 -9.87
C GLY A 300 -4.04 4.15 -10.01
N ASN A 301 -4.77 4.95 -9.22
CA ASN A 301 -4.65 6.41 -9.24
C ASN A 301 -3.72 6.96 -8.15
N LYS A 302 -3.08 8.08 -8.45
CA LYS A 302 -2.26 8.83 -7.48
C LYS A 302 -3.11 9.28 -6.29
N ARG A 303 -2.52 9.29 -5.10
CA ARG A 303 -3.09 9.83 -3.86
C ARG A 303 -2.03 10.61 -3.10
N VAL A 304 -2.50 11.41 -2.14
CA VAL A 304 -1.64 12.07 -1.16
C VAL A 304 -1.85 11.36 0.16
N MET A 305 -0.75 10.89 0.75
CA MET A 305 -0.73 10.48 2.15
C MET A 305 -0.30 11.68 2.98
N ARG A 306 -0.98 11.92 4.10
CA ARG A 306 -0.53 12.92 5.08
C ARG A 306 0.08 12.22 6.27
N LEU A 307 1.20 12.72 6.75
CA LEU A 307 1.80 12.34 8.02
C LEU A 307 1.73 13.53 8.97
N SER A 308 1.22 13.31 10.17
CA SER A 308 1.00 14.37 11.16
C SER A 308 1.24 13.84 12.57
N TYR A 309 1.53 14.73 13.52
CA TYR A 309 1.60 14.32 14.92
C TYR A 309 0.19 14.07 15.48
N PRO A 310 0.02 13.07 16.36
CA PRO A 310 -1.22 12.87 17.10
C PRO A 310 -1.66 14.16 17.80
N GLY A 311 -2.92 14.54 17.62
CA GLY A 311 -3.49 15.74 18.25
C GLY A 311 -3.17 17.07 17.56
N ASP A 312 -2.30 17.10 16.53
CA ASP A 312 -2.18 18.28 15.65
C ASP A 312 -3.41 18.45 14.75
N TYR A 313 -4.35 17.49 14.79
CA TYR A 313 -5.66 17.60 14.20
C TYR A 313 -6.55 18.51 15.06
N ASN A 314 -6.71 19.76 14.62
CA ASN A 314 -7.75 20.62 15.15
C ASN A 314 -9.12 20.04 14.73
N ASP A 315 -9.68 19.18 15.57
CA ASP A 315 -11.11 18.84 15.55
C ASP A 315 -11.90 20.03 16.11
N SER A 316 -11.69 21.22 15.55
CA SER A 316 -12.57 22.36 15.76
C SER A 316 -13.88 22.06 15.03
N ASN A 317 -14.67 21.17 15.62
CA ASN A 317 -16.07 20.90 15.32
C ASN A 317 -16.97 22.13 15.58
N ASP A 318 -16.41 23.33 15.71
CA ASP A 318 -17.19 24.55 15.58
C ASP A 318 -17.50 24.81 14.11
N TYR A 319 -18.39 23.97 13.57
CA TYR A 319 -19.00 24.10 12.24
C TYR A 319 -19.67 25.47 12.03
N ARG A 320 -19.83 26.29 13.09
CA ARG A 320 -20.44 27.62 13.01
C ARG A 320 -19.48 28.70 12.53
N SER A 321 -18.17 28.54 12.72
CA SER A 321 -17.19 29.59 12.43
C SER A 321 -16.44 29.40 11.10
N ASN A 322 -16.48 28.21 10.49
CA ASN A 322 -15.93 27.98 9.15
C ASN A 322 -16.83 27.05 8.31
N PRO A 323 -17.75 27.59 7.48
CA PRO A 323 -18.58 26.82 6.55
C PRO A 323 -17.79 26.23 5.36
N GLY A 324 -16.46 26.36 5.37
CA GLY A 324 -15.57 26.13 4.23
C GLY A 324 -14.40 25.20 4.53
N GLY A 325 -14.68 24.03 5.09
CA GLY A 325 -13.73 22.90 5.07
C GLY A 325 -12.75 22.82 6.24
N ARG A 326 -12.25 21.59 6.46
CA ARG A 326 -11.16 21.25 7.39
C ARG A 326 -9.97 22.16 7.15
N GLU A 327 -9.55 22.93 8.15
CA GLU A 327 -8.27 23.61 8.11
C GLU A 327 -7.19 22.53 8.17
N VAL A 328 -6.42 22.40 7.09
CA VAL A 328 -5.23 21.55 7.03
C VAL A 328 -4.34 21.95 8.20
N SER A 329 -3.92 21.00 9.03
CA SER A 329 -2.93 21.31 10.05
C SER A 329 -1.68 21.80 9.33
N LYS A 330 -1.17 22.97 9.75
CA LYS A 330 -0.03 23.65 9.12
C LYS A 330 1.28 22.85 9.19
N ASN A 331 1.23 21.67 9.83
CA ASN A 331 2.36 20.80 10.11
C ASN A 331 2.24 19.44 9.40
N ASP A 332 1.28 19.27 8.49
CA ASP A 332 1.14 18.01 7.74
C ASP A 332 2.27 17.86 6.73
N ILE A 333 2.92 16.70 6.74
CA ILE A 333 3.75 16.23 5.63
C ILE A 333 2.84 15.62 4.59
N LYS A 334 2.78 16.20 3.40
CA LYS A 334 2.12 15.57 2.26
C LYS A 334 3.14 14.73 1.49
N VAL A 335 2.79 13.47 1.28
CA VAL A 335 3.55 12.51 0.48
C VAL A 335 2.73 12.15 -0.75
N LEU A 336 3.24 12.48 -1.93
CA LEU A 336 2.64 12.04 -3.19
C LEU A 336 2.94 10.56 -3.42
N LEU A 337 1.89 9.75 -3.52
CA LEU A 337 1.96 8.32 -3.77
C LEU A 337 1.51 8.03 -5.22
N PRO A 338 2.43 8.07 -6.20
CA PRO A 338 2.08 7.73 -7.58
C PRO A 338 1.81 6.23 -7.73
N PRO A 339 1.11 5.82 -8.80
CA PRO A 339 0.95 4.41 -9.15
C PRO A 339 2.32 3.75 -9.36
N GLY A 340 2.49 2.55 -8.82
CA GLY A 340 3.74 1.80 -8.83
C GLY A 340 4.72 2.15 -7.70
N SER A 341 4.43 3.15 -6.86
CA SER A 341 5.29 3.49 -5.73
C SER A 341 5.15 2.55 -4.53
N LEU A 342 6.26 2.32 -3.84
CA LEU A 342 6.32 1.60 -2.57
C LEU A 342 6.73 2.57 -1.46
N TYR A 343 6.03 2.59 -0.34
CA TYR A 343 6.50 3.30 0.85
C TYR A 343 6.75 2.34 2.01
N VAL A 344 7.67 2.73 2.90
CA VAL A 344 8.00 2.03 4.14
C VAL A 344 7.86 3.02 5.29
N GLN A 345 7.11 2.63 6.31
CA GLN A 345 7.05 3.30 7.62
C GLN A 345 7.62 2.34 8.65
N ARG A 346 8.63 2.77 9.39
CA ARG A 346 9.22 2.00 10.49
C ARG A 346 9.47 2.89 11.70
N ASP A 347 9.83 2.25 12.80
CA ASP A 347 10.40 2.89 13.99
C ASP A 347 9.67 4.20 14.36
N SER A 348 10.37 5.34 14.42
CA SER A 348 9.77 6.57 14.96
C SER A 348 8.64 7.13 14.09
N VAL A 349 8.73 7.06 12.75
CA VAL A 349 7.62 7.48 11.87
C VAL A 349 6.40 6.60 12.08
N ARG A 350 6.60 5.28 12.17
CA ARG A 350 5.52 4.30 12.38
C ARG A 350 4.78 4.52 13.70
N TYR A 351 5.50 4.88 14.77
CA TYR A 351 4.94 4.96 16.12
C TYR A 351 4.50 6.36 16.54
N LYS A 352 5.06 7.41 15.94
CA LYS A 352 4.84 8.80 16.38
C LYS A 352 4.03 9.64 15.39
N LEU A 353 3.91 9.23 14.13
CA LEU A 353 3.15 9.99 13.13
C LEU A 353 1.88 9.23 12.74
N GLU A 354 0.74 9.90 12.91
CA GLU A 354 -0.52 9.46 12.32
C GLU A 354 -0.44 9.60 10.80
N HIS A 355 -1.06 8.67 10.09
CA HIS A 355 -1.18 8.74 8.65
C HIS A 355 -2.64 8.80 8.19
N SER A 356 -2.89 9.50 7.09
CA SER A 356 -4.22 9.60 6.48
C SER A 356 -4.14 9.69 4.95
N ILE A 357 -5.26 9.37 4.29
CA ILE A 357 -5.47 9.56 2.86
C ILE A 357 -6.89 10.14 2.70
N GLU A 358 -6.99 11.40 2.29
CA GLU A 358 -8.29 12.03 2.04
C GLU A 358 -8.87 11.63 0.67
N SER A 359 -10.20 11.73 0.53
CA SER A 359 -10.90 11.42 -0.73
C SER A 359 -10.51 12.35 -1.86
N SER A 360 -10.21 13.60 -1.50
CA SER A 360 -9.71 14.64 -2.38
C SER A 360 -8.65 15.42 -1.64
N ASP A 361 -7.45 15.48 -2.22
CA ASP A 361 -6.35 16.25 -1.66
C ASP A 361 -5.60 16.95 -2.80
N ILE A 362 -5.06 18.13 -2.50
CA ILE A 362 -4.29 18.93 -3.45
C ILE A 362 -2.83 18.83 -3.05
N PHE A 363 -2.04 18.32 -4.00
CA PHE A 363 -0.59 18.31 -3.95
C PHE A 363 -0.09 19.37 -4.92
N ASN A 364 0.48 20.45 -4.39
CA ASN A 364 0.95 21.59 -5.15
C ASN A 364 2.31 21.30 -5.80
N GLY A 365 3.09 20.38 -5.21
CA GLY A 365 4.47 20.14 -5.63
C GLY A 365 5.37 21.34 -5.31
N SER A 366 6.63 21.04 -4.99
CA SER A 366 7.71 22.02 -4.90
C SER A 366 8.36 22.25 -6.26
#